data_AF-A0A7C0UPC4-F1
#
_entry.id   AF-A0A7C0UPC4-F1
#
_cell.length_a   1.000
_cell.length_b   1.000
_cell.length_c   1.000
_cell.angle_alpha   90.00
_cell.angle_beta   90.00
_cell.angle_gamma   90.00
#
_symmetry.space_group_name_H-M   'P 1'
#
loop_
_entity.id
_entity.type
_entity.pdbx_description
1 polymer ?
#
loop_
_entity_poly.entity_id
_entity_poly.type
_entity_poly.pdbx_seq_one_letter_code
_entity_poly.pdbx_strand_id
1 'polypeptide(L)'
;MSILKQIIEHKKQEIETVMRNVPLAELKAKIGDMDGTKSFMKAIKRDKGGSIRLIAELKKASPSKGLIREDFNLSEIISVYDSKSVSAISVLTEQRYFSGKLDYLNEARQLTEKPLLRKDFIFEDYQIYEARANSADAILLIAAVLERSHLCHLYGVARELSLDCLVEVHTYKELDMVLQAGPEIIGINNRDL
;
A
#
# COMPACT_ATOMS: atom_id res chain seq x y z
N MET A 1 13.62 -10.25 -18.77
CA MET A 1 12.74 -10.44 -17.60
C MET A 1 12.23 -9.06 -17.19
N SER A 2 10.92 -8.81 -17.08
CA SER A 2 10.41 -7.48 -16.73
C SER A 2 10.92 -7.02 -15.37
N ILE A 3 11.01 -5.71 -15.13
CA ILE A 3 11.44 -5.16 -13.84
C ILE A 3 10.50 -5.60 -12.72
N LEU A 4 9.20 -5.70 -13.02
CA LEU A 4 8.20 -6.24 -12.09
C LEU A 4 8.55 -7.65 -11.61
N LYS A 5 8.93 -8.57 -12.51
CA LYS A 5 9.33 -9.93 -12.13
C LYS A 5 10.56 -9.95 -11.23
N GLN A 6 11.54 -9.08 -11.47
CA GLN A 6 12.74 -8.97 -10.62
C GLN A 6 12.38 -8.46 -9.22
N ILE A 7 11.48 -7.49 -9.13
CA ILE A 7 11.02 -6.95 -7.85
C ILE A 7 10.33 -8.05 -7.04
N ILE A 8 9.41 -8.81 -7.66
CA ILE A 8 8.70 -9.90 -6.98
C ILE A 8 9.65 -10.99 -6.49
N GLU A 9 10.63 -11.40 -7.31
CA GLU A 9 11.58 -12.44 -6.93
C GLU A 9 12.42 -12.04 -5.71
N HIS A 10 12.92 -10.81 -5.68
CA HIS A 10 13.64 -10.31 -4.52
C HIS A 10 12.74 -10.15 -3.30
N LYS A 11 11.49 -9.71 -3.50
CA LYS A 11 10.55 -9.53 -2.40
C LYS A 11 10.21 -10.86 -1.73
N LYS A 12 10.14 -11.97 -2.48
CA LYS A 12 9.95 -13.31 -1.89
C LYS A 12 11.06 -13.66 -0.89
N GLN A 13 12.32 -13.46 -1.29
CA GLN A 13 13.49 -13.72 -0.45
C GLN A 13 13.51 -12.83 0.81
N GLU A 14 13.10 -11.57 0.65
CA GLU A 14 12.97 -10.62 1.75
C GLU A 14 11.89 -11.09 2.75
N ILE A 15 10.69 -11.43 2.27
CA ILE A 15 9.58 -11.90 3.11
C ILE A 15 9.97 -13.17 3.87
N GLU A 16 10.60 -14.14 3.22
CA GLU A 16 11.08 -15.36 3.89
C GLU A 16 12.02 -15.05 5.07
N THR A 17 12.88 -14.05 4.90
CA THR A 17 13.80 -13.62 5.96
C THR A 17 13.06 -12.90 7.08
N VAL A 18 12.16 -11.99 6.73
CA VAL A 18 11.37 -11.22 7.70
C VAL A 18 10.45 -12.12 8.52
N MET A 19 9.78 -13.10 7.90
CA MET A 19 8.91 -14.07 8.58
C MET A 19 9.64 -14.93 9.61
N ARG A 20 10.95 -15.17 9.44
CA ARG A 20 11.77 -15.89 10.42
C ARG A 20 12.13 -15.02 11.63
N ASN A 21 12.26 -13.71 11.42
CA ASN A 21 12.66 -12.77 12.46
C ASN A 21 11.46 -12.26 13.26
N VAL A 22 10.31 -12.08 12.62
CA VAL A 22 9.05 -11.64 13.23
C VAL A 22 7.95 -12.62 12.84
N PRO A 23 7.62 -13.58 13.72
CA PRO A 23 6.55 -14.54 13.47
C PRO A 23 5.18 -13.88 13.33
N LEU A 24 4.31 -14.47 12.51
CA LEU A 24 2.93 -14.00 12.31
C LEU A 24 2.15 -13.87 13.63
N ALA A 25 2.42 -14.74 14.61
CA ALA A 25 1.77 -14.69 15.92
C ALA A 25 2.06 -13.38 16.66
N GLU A 26 3.27 -12.83 16.55
CA GLU A 26 3.63 -11.55 17.16
C GLU A 26 2.89 -10.39 16.49
N LEU A 27 2.76 -10.43 15.16
CA LEU A 27 1.96 -9.44 14.43
C LEU A 27 0.49 -9.49 14.86
N LYS A 28 -0.09 -10.68 14.98
CA LYS A 28 -1.48 -10.87 15.44
C LYS A 28 -1.68 -10.34 16.85
N ALA A 29 -0.75 -10.62 17.77
CA ALA A 29 -0.78 -10.09 19.13
C ALA A 29 -0.74 -8.56 19.11
N LYS A 30 0.20 -7.96 18.37
CA LYS A 30 0.31 -6.50 18.23
C LYS A 30 -0.98 -5.87 17.68
N ILE A 31 -1.61 -6.49 16.69
CA ILE A 31 -2.87 -5.98 16.10
C ILE A 31 -4.03 -6.02 17.10
N GLY A 32 -4.05 -7.02 18.00
CA GLY A 32 -5.09 -7.16 19.02
C GLY A 32 -5.21 -5.95 19.96
N ASP A 33 -4.11 -5.23 20.18
CA ASP A 33 -4.05 -4.05 21.05
C ASP A 33 -4.22 -2.72 20.28
N MET A 34 -4.40 -2.75 18.95
CA MET A 34 -4.48 -1.54 18.13
C MET A 34 -5.91 -1.01 17.98
N ASP A 35 -6.05 0.31 18.00
CA ASP A 35 -7.27 0.98 17.56
C ASP A 35 -7.64 0.63 16.12
N GLY A 36 -8.90 0.83 15.75
CA GLY A 36 -9.40 0.63 14.40
C GLY A 36 -8.67 1.46 13.34
N THR A 37 -8.72 0.99 12.10
CA THR A 37 -8.16 1.72 10.95
C THR A 37 -9.00 2.95 10.61
N LYS A 38 -8.37 3.93 9.98
CA LYS A 38 -9.07 5.06 9.36
C LYS A 38 -9.59 4.61 8.00
N SER A 39 -10.81 4.98 7.64
CA SER A 39 -11.34 4.57 6.34
C SER A 39 -10.68 5.37 5.19
N PHE A 40 -9.78 4.70 4.47
CA PHE A 40 -9.15 5.20 3.26
C PHE A 40 -10.19 5.40 2.16
N MET A 41 -11.12 4.44 1.99
CA MET A 41 -12.24 4.51 1.04
C MET A 41 -13.05 5.78 1.23
N LYS A 42 -13.48 6.07 2.47
CA LYS A 42 -14.26 7.28 2.76
C LYS A 42 -13.47 8.55 2.45
N ALA A 43 -12.17 8.58 2.76
CA ALA A 43 -11.34 9.76 2.53
C ALA A 43 -11.17 10.08 1.05
N ILE A 44 -11.03 9.06 0.19
CA ILE A 44 -10.85 9.25 -1.25
C ILE A 44 -12.17 9.25 -2.04
N LYS A 45 -13.30 8.94 -1.40
CA LYS A 45 -14.60 8.99 -2.03
C LYS A 45 -14.95 10.42 -2.42
N ARG A 46 -15.37 10.56 -3.67
CA ARG A 46 -15.80 11.83 -4.25
C ARG A 46 -17.32 11.81 -4.43
N ASP A 47 -17.99 12.79 -3.86
CA ASP A 47 -19.41 13.01 -4.12
C ASP A 47 -19.64 13.51 -5.55
N LYS A 48 -20.84 13.30 -6.07
CA LYS A 48 -21.20 13.76 -7.41
C LYS A 48 -21.04 15.28 -7.49
N GLY A 49 -20.15 15.75 -8.37
CA GLY A 49 -19.82 17.17 -8.51
C GLY A 49 -18.80 17.72 -7.49
N GLY A 50 -18.31 16.91 -6.55
CA GLY A 50 -17.26 17.30 -5.61
C GLY A 50 -15.91 17.54 -6.28
N SER A 51 -14.92 18.00 -5.51
CA SER A 51 -13.54 18.17 -5.98
C SER A 51 -12.82 16.83 -6.16
N ILE A 52 -11.72 16.85 -6.93
CA ILE A 52 -10.82 15.70 -7.04
C ILE A 52 -10.21 15.40 -5.66
N ARG A 53 -10.16 14.12 -5.30
CA ARG A 53 -9.47 13.63 -4.09
C ARG A 53 -8.06 13.21 -4.47
N LEU A 54 -7.07 13.73 -3.75
CA LEU A 54 -5.66 13.47 -4.03
C LEU A 54 -5.10 12.46 -3.03
N ILE A 55 -4.52 11.37 -3.53
CA ILE A 55 -3.63 10.50 -2.75
C ILE A 55 -2.19 10.99 -3.04
N ALA A 56 -1.53 11.59 -2.05
CA ALA A 56 -0.15 12.05 -2.19
C ALA A 56 0.82 10.93 -1.82
N GLU A 57 1.91 10.75 -2.58
CA GLU A 57 2.82 9.61 -2.39
C GLU A 57 4.18 10.06 -1.81
N LEU A 58 4.53 9.51 -0.65
CA LEU A 58 5.86 9.58 -0.07
C LEU A 58 6.78 8.60 -0.82
N LYS A 59 7.59 9.15 -1.73
CA LYS A 59 8.52 8.36 -2.56
C LYS A 59 9.89 9.00 -2.65
N LYS A 60 10.91 8.28 -2.15
CA LYS A 60 12.31 8.74 -2.15
C LYS A 60 13.01 8.48 -3.49
N ALA A 61 12.83 7.29 -4.06
CA ALA A 61 13.44 6.90 -5.34
C ALA A 61 12.46 6.07 -6.20
N SER A 62 12.84 5.82 -7.45
CA SER A 62 12.14 4.83 -8.29
C SER A 62 13.09 4.24 -9.34
N PRO A 63 12.84 3.02 -9.85
CA PRO A 63 13.67 2.42 -10.91
C PRO A 63 13.83 3.30 -12.15
N SER A 64 12.77 4.00 -12.53
CA SER A 64 12.73 4.83 -13.75
C SER A 64 13.45 6.18 -13.62
N LYS A 65 13.55 6.72 -12.39
CA LYS A 65 14.06 8.10 -12.17
C LYS A 65 15.27 8.16 -11.22
N GLY A 66 15.70 7.04 -10.65
CA GLY A 66 16.69 7.03 -9.58
C GLY A 66 16.17 7.76 -8.34
N LEU A 67 17.07 8.45 -7.64
CA LEU A 67 16.75 9.28 -6.47
C LEU A 67 15.90 10.49 -6.89
N ILE A 68 14.72 10.63 -6.30
CA ILE A 68 13.77 11.71 -6.58
C ILE A 68 13.96 12.85 -5.57
N ARG A 69 14.19 12.50 -4.30
CA ARG A 69 14.40 13.47 -3.23
C ARG A 69 15.49 12.98 -2.30
N GLU A 70 16.61 13.71 -2.29
CA GLU A 70 17.78 13.39 -1.46
C GLU A 70 17.46 13.60 0.03
N ASP A 71 16.99 14.80 0.39
CA ASP A 71 16.51 15.13 1.72
C ASP A 71 15.05 14.68 1.92
N PHE A 72 14.90 13.44 2.40
CA PHE A 72 13.61 12.78 2.57
C PHE A 72 13.08 12.91 4.01
N ASN A 73 12.79 14.15 4.42
CA ASN A 73 12.22 14.46 5.73
C ASN A 73 10.69 14.27 5.73
N LEU A 74 10.19 13.22 6.40
CA LEU A 74 8.76 12.93 6.46
C LEU A 74 7.95 14.05 7.12
N SER A 75 8.46 14.65 8.18
CA SER A 75 7.75 15.72 8.91
C SER A 75 7.51 16.94 8.02
N GLU A 76 8.52 17.36 7.27
CA GLU A 76 8.39 18.47 6.31
C GLU A 76 7.37 18.14 5.21
N ILE A 77 7.51 16.96 4.57
CA ILE A 77 6.66 16.58 3.45
C ILE A 77 5.21 16.40 3.90
N ILE A 78 4.98 15.75 5.03
CA ILE A 78 3.64 15.51 5.58
C ILE A 78 2.99 16.81 6.03
N SER A 79 3.73 17.74 6.63
CA SER A 79 3.22 19.08 6.95
C SER A 79 2.69 19.81 5.69
N VAL A 80 3.40 19.69 4.57
CA VAL A 80 2.92 20.20 3.28
C VAL A 80 1.65 19.45 2.83
N TYR A 81 1.60 18.12 2.94
CA TYR A 81 0.40 17.35 2.57
C TYR A 81 -0.80 17.73 3.43
N ASP A 82 -0.60 17.96 4.72
CA ASP A 82 -1.65 18.31 5.67
C ASP A 82 -2.21 19.71 5.46
N SER A 83 -1.37 20.65 5.02
CA SER A 83 -1.80 22.03 4.68
C SER A 83 -2.48 22.14 3.31
N LYS A 84 -2.58 21.06 2.53
CA LYS A 84 -3.16 21.03 1.18
C LYS A 84 -4.36 20.08 1.12
N SER A 85 -5.08 20.09 -0.01
CA SER A 85 -6.23 19.20 -0.26
C SER A 85 -5.83 17.75 -0.57
N VAL A 86 -4.88 17.19 0.20
CA VAL A 86 -4.54 15.77 0.18
C VAL A 86 -5.58 15.02 1.00
N SER A 87 -6.12 13.95 0.44
CA SER A 87 -7.18 13.14 1.05
C SER A 87 -6.63 11.91 1.77
N ALA A 88 -5.55 11.33 1.25
CA ALA A 88 -4.84 10.21 1.86
C ALA A 88 -3.36 10.23 1.44
N ILE A 89 -2.52 9.47 2.15
CA ILE A 89 -1.08 9.40 1.90
C ILE A 89 -0.71 7.96 1.53
N SER A 90 -0.02 7.80 0.41
CA SER A 90 0.60 6.55 -0.02
C SER A 90 2.05 6.52 0.43
N VAL A 91 2.46 5.48 1.15
CA VAL A 91 3.80 5.34 1.71
C VAL A 91 4.51 4.18 1.00
N LEU A 92 5.60 4.46 0.29
CA LEU A 92 6.44 3.41 -0.29
C LEU A 92 7.19 2.68 0.82
N THR A 93 6.95 1.38 0.95
CA THR A 93 7.66 0.52 1.91
C THR A 93 8.67 -0.41 1.25
N GLU A 94 8.66 -0.50 -0.08
CA GLU A 94 9.62 -1.30 -0.84
C GLU A 94 11.03 -0.67 -0.76
N GLN A 95 12.00 -1.41 -0.23
CA GLN A 95 13.31 -0.88 0.11
C GLN A 95 14.28 -0.81 -1.08
N ARG A 96 14.35 -1.88 -1.89
CA ARG A 96 15.46 -2.10 -2.82
C ARG A 96 15.41 -1.19 -4.05
N TYR A 97 14.21 -0.91 -4.53
CA TYR A 97 13.96 -0.20 -5.78
C TYR A 97 13.38 1.20 -5.56
N PHE A 98 12.68 1.42 -4.45
CA PHE A 98 12.06 2.71 -4.13
C PHE A 98 12.70 3.44 -2.95
N SER A 99 13.68 2.81 -2.27
CA SER A 99 14.29 3.33 -1.04
C SER A 99 13.25 3.66 0.04
N GLY A 100 12.16 2.91 0.05
CA GLY A 100 11.12 2.95 1.06
C GLY A 100 11.53 2.23 2.33
N LYS A 101 10.71 2.35 3.36
CA LYS A 101 10.87 1.63 4.63
C LYS A 101 9.50 1.34 5.21
N LEU A 102 9.33 0.17 5.81
CA LEU A 102 8.10 -0.18 6.52
C LEU A 102 7.81 0.80 7.66
N ASP A 103 8.84 1.19 8.41
CA ASP A 103 8.74 2.12 9.54
C ASP A 103 8.22 3.52 9.15
N TYR A 104 8.33 3.91 7.87
CA TYR A 104 7.75 5.16 7.39
C TYR A 104 6.23 5.21 7.56
N LEU A 105 5.54 4.08 7.64
CA LEU A 105 4.11 4.07 7.98
C LEU A 105 3.88 4.49 9.44
N ASN A 106 4.67 3.97 10.39
CA ASN A 106 4.55 4.35 11.80
C ASN A 106 5.00 5.80 12.01
N GLU A 107 6.10 6.22 11.39
CA GLU A 107 6.55 7.62 11.42
C GLU A 107 5.49 8.55 10.86
N ALA A 108 4.90 8.22 9.70
CA ALA A 108 3.84 9.02 9.10
C ALA A 108 2.59 9.07 9.99
N ARG A 109 2.21 7.96 10.63
CA ARG A 109 1.07 7.92 11.56
C ARG A 109 1.24 8.91 12.72
N GLN A 110 2.45 9.08 13.25
CA GLN A 110 2.70 10.06 14.32
C GLN A 110 2.62 11.52 13.84
N LEU A 111 2.65 11.76 12.53
CA LEU A 111 2.72 13.09 11.93
C LEU A 111 1.39 13.54 11.30
N THR A 112 0.46 12.62 11.01
CA THR A 112 -0.79 12.96 10.33
C THR A 112 -1.98 12.11 10.74
N GLU A 113 -3.13 12.77 10.73
CA GLU A 113 -4.42 12.11 10.90
C GLU A 113 -4.99 11.51 9.61
N LYS A 114 -4.35 11.72 8.45
CA LYS A 114 -4.84 11.20 7.16
C LYS A 114 -4.68 9.67 7.07
N PRO A 115 -5.53 8.98 6.28
CA PRO A 115 -5.37 7.57 6.04
C PRO A 115 -4.09 7.24 5.28
N LEU A 116 -3.45 6.11 5.63
CA LEU A 116 -2.17 5.66 5.09
C LEU A 116 -2.34 4.39 4.25
N LEU A 117 -1.92 4.45 3.00
CA LEU A 117 -1.81 3.30 2.11
C LEU A 117 -0.38 2.75 2.16
N ARG A 118 -0.22 1.46 2.48
CA ARG A 118 1.04 0.75 2.24
C ARG A 118 1.17 0.48 0.74
N LYS A 119 2.11 1.18 0.10
CA LYS A 119 2.46 0.98 -1.31
C LYS A 119 3.67 0.04 -1.38
N ASP A 120 3.38 -1.22 -1.65
CA ASP A 120 4.37 -2.30 -1.80
C ASP A 120 3.82 -3.38 -2.73
N PHE A 121 4.64 -4.39 -3.01
CA PHE A 121 4.25 -5.57 -3.79
C PHE A 121 3.76 -6.65 -2.82
N ILE A 122 2.45 -6.70 -2.61
CA ILE A 122 1.80 -7.61 -1.65
C ILE A 122 1.28 -8.86 -2.37
N PHE A 123 1.73 -10.02 -1.90
CA PHE A 123 1.35 -11.34 -2.43
C PHE A 123 1.37 -12.44 -1.36
N GLU A 124 1.49 -12.11 -0.08
CA GLU A 124 1.40 -13.07 1.03
C GLU A 124 0.54 -12.50 2.16
N ASP A 125 -0.19 -13.35 2.87
CA ASP A 125 -1.00 -12.96 4.04
C ASP A 125 -0.16 -12.20 5.06
N TYR A 126 1.07 -12.68 5.30
CA TYR A 126 2.02 -12.07 6.24
C TYR A 126 2.17 -10.57 6.01
N GLN A 127 2.26 -10.11 4.75
CA GLN A 127 2.43 -8.70 4.43
C GLN A 127 1.19 -7.86 4.76
N ILE A 128 0.00 -8.44 4.76
CA ILE A 128 -1.24 -7.77 5.15
C ILE A 128 -1.26 -7.56 6.66
N TYR A 129 -0.93 -8.61 7.44
CA TYR A 129 -0.77 -8.49 8.89
C TYR A 129 0.34 -7.49 9.24
N GLU A 130 1.46 -7.53 8.52
CA GLU A 130 2.56 -6.60 8.71
C GLU A 130 2.14 -5.16 8.39
N ALA A 131 1.34 -4.93 7.35
CA ALA A 131 0.80 -3.61 7.04
C ALA A 131 -0.06 -3.08 8.18
N ARG A 132 -1.01 -3.90 8.67
CA ARG A 132 -1.91 -3.55 9.77
C ARG A 132 -1.16 -3.26 11.06
N ALA A 133 -0.18 -4.10 11.39
CA ALA A 133 0.68 -3.97 12.56
C ALA A 133 1.60 -2.73 12.51
N ASN A 134 1.74 -2.10 11.34
CA ASN A 134 2.51 -0.89 11.12
C ASN A 134 1.62 0.29 10.73
N SER A 135 0.39 0.33 11.24
CA SER A 135 -0.50 1.50 11.17
C SER A 135 -1.01 1.87 9.76
N ALA A 136 -0.89 0.96 8.78
CA ALA A 136 -1.56 1.12 7.51
C ALA A 136 -3.09 1.03 7.68
N ASP A 137 -3.79 1.83 6.89
CA ASP A 137 -5.25 1.83 6.77
C ASP A 137 -5.71 1.14 5.48
N ALA A 138 -4.82 1.11 4.49
CA ALA A 138 -5.07 0.46 3.21
C ALA A 138 -3.81 -0.23 2.68
N ILE A 139 -4.03 -1.19 1.78
CA ILE A 139 -2.97 -1.89 1.05
C ILE A 139 -3.17 -1.81 -0.47
N LEU A 140 -2.08 -1.96 -1.21
CA LEU A 140 -2.09 -2.11 -2.66
C LEU A 140 -2.12 -3.60 -3.05
N LEU A 141 -3.07 -3.99 -3.87
CA LEU A 141 -3.07 -5.30 -4.55
C LEU A 141 -2.92 -5.08 -6.05
N ILE A 142 -1.94 -5.73 -6.68
CA ILE A 142 -1.64 -5.50 -8.09
C ILE A 142 -2.12 -6.69 -8.92
N ALA A 143 -3.06 -6.47 -9.83
CA ALA A 143 -3.64 -7.52 -10.67
C ALA A 143 -2.59 -8.20 -11.57
N ALA A 144 -1.57 -7.47 -12.01
CA ALA A 144 -0.50 -7.99 -12.87
C ALA A 144 0.43 -9.01 -12.18
N VAL A 145 0.41 -9.10 -10.84
CA VAL A 145 1.26 -10.05 -10.08
C VAL A 145 0.49 -11.12 -9.32
N LEU A 146 -0.84 -11.00 -9.28
CA LEU A 146 -1.71 -11.90 -8.53
C LEU A 146 -2.63 -12.66 -9.48
N GLU A 147 -2.71 -13.97 -9.28
CA GLU A 147 -3.79 -14.75 -9.86
C GLU A 147 -5.12 -14.41 -9.18
N ARG A 148 -6.22 -14.60 -9.90
CA ARG A 148 -7.56 -14.23 -9.42
C ARG A 148 -7.89 -14.80 -8.04
N SER A 149 -7.72 -16.10 -7.84
CA SER A 149 -8.03 -16.77 -6.57
C SER A 149 -7.24 -16.18 -5.42
N HIS A 150 -5.96 -15.89 -5.66
CA HIS A 150 -5.07 -15.29 -4.68
C HIS A 150 -5.46 -13.85 -4.37
N LEU A 151 -5.80 -13.05 -5.38
CA LEU A 151 -6.30 -11.70 -5.18
C LEU A 151 -7.58 -11.68 -4.33
N CYS A 152 -8.54 -12.56 -4.61
CA CYS A 152 -9.76 -12.69 -3.81
C CYS A 152 -9.44 -13.06 -2.35
N HIS A 153 -8.51 -13.99 -2.14
CA HIS A 153 -8.06 -14.40 -0.80
C HIS A 153 -7.45 -13.23 -0.02
N LEU A 154 -6.44 -12.56 -0.60
CA LEU A 154 -5.77 -11.41 0.03
C LEU A 154 -6.73 -10.25 0.29
N TYR A 155 -7.67 -10.00 -0.62
CA TYR A 155 -8.73 -9.01 -0.42
C TYR A 155 -9.62 -9.36 0.79
N GLY A 156 -9.97 -10.65 0.96
CA GLY A 156 -10.70 -11.15 2.12
C GLY A 156 -9.93 -10.94 3.43
N VAL A 157 -8.67 -11.35 3.47
CA VAL A 157 -7.79 -11.20 4.65
C VAL A 157 -7.63 -9.73 5.04
N ALA A 158 -7.45 -8.83 4.07
CA ALA A 158 -7.37 -7.40 4.33
C ALA A 158 -8.65 -6.86 4.99
N ARG A 159 -9.82 -7.28 4.50
CA ARG A 159 -11.10 -6.88 5.10
C ARG A 159 -11.30 -7.39 6.51
N GLU A 160 -10.88 -8.62 6.82
CA GLU A 160 -10.89 -9.15 8.20
C GLU A 160 -10.04 -8.29 9.15
N LEU A 161 -8.96 -7.71 8.63
CA LEU A 161 -8.07 -6.79 9.36
C LEU A 161 -8.51 -5.31 9.28
N SER A 162 -9.69 -5.04 8.73
CA SER A 162 -10.23 -3.68 8.49
C SER A 162 -9.35 -2.80 7.59
N LEU A 163 -8.52 -3.39 6.74
CA LEU A 163 -7.74 -2.67 5.74
C LEU A 163 -8.56 -2.48 4.47
N ASP A 164 -8.64 -1.24 3.99
CA ASP A 164 -9.15 -0.96 2.66
C ASP A 164 -8.14 -1.45 1.59
N CYS A 165 -8.63 -1.82 0.41
CA CYS A 165 -7.77 -2.32 -0.68
C CYS A 165 -7.87 -1.43 -1.91
N LEU A 166 -6.73 -0.87 -2.35
CA LEU A 166 -6.59 -0.28 -3.67
C LEU A 166 -6.13 -1.37 -4.64
N VAL A 167 -7.02 -1.81 -5.53
CA VAL A 167 -6.70 -2.85 -6.52
C VAL A 167 -6.23 -2.22 -7.82
N GLU A 168 -4.96 -2.37 -8.15
CA GLU A 168 -4.31 -1.77 -9.32
C GLU A 168 -4.42 -2.64 -10.56
N VAL A 169 -4.80 -2.04 -11.69
CA VAL A 169 -4.93 -2.66 -13.01
C VAL A 169 -4.27 -1.81 -14.09
N HIS A 170 -3.79 -2.48 -15.15
CA HIS A 170 -3.12 -1.87 -16.30
C HIS A 170 -3.83 -2.19 -17.62
N THR A 171 -4.56 -3.32 -17.67
CA THR A 171 -5.22 -3.80 -18.88
C THR A 171 -6.71 -4.08 -18.64
N TYR A 172 -7.50 -4.06 -19.72
CA TYR A 172 -8.91 -4.48 -19.65
C TYR A 172 -9.08 -5.92 -19.16
N LYS A 173 -8.12 -6.80 -19.46
CA LYS A 173 -8.13 -8.19 -18.99
C LYS A 173 -7.94 -8.26 -17.48
N GLU A 174 -7.03 -7.45 -16.93
CA GLU A 174 -6.88 -7.33 -15.48
C GLU A 174 -8.13 -6.74 -14.83
N LEU A 175 -8.74 -5.72 -15.44
CA LEU A 175 -9.99 -5.13 -14.96
C LEU A 175 -11.11 -6.18 -14.87
N ASP A 176 -11.34 -6.95 -15.93
CA ASP A 176 -12.37 -8.00 -15.95
C ASP A 176 -12.13 -9.09 -14.90
N MET A 177 -10.86 -9.45 -14.67
CA MET A 177 -10.48 -10.37 -13.61
C MET A 177 -10.80 -9.81 -12.22
N VAL A 178 -10.44 -8.56 -11.93
CA VAL A 178 -10.62 -7.98 -10.58
C VAL A 178 -12.08 -7.64 -10.28
N LEU A 179 -12.91 -7.33 -11.28
CA LEU A 179 -14.33 -7.05 -11.06
C LEU A 179 -15.06 -8.22 -10.37
N GLN A 180 -14.59 -9.45 -10.58
CA GLN A 180 -15.16 -10.64 -9.93
C GLN A 180 -14.79 -10.76 -8.44
N ALA A 181 -13.78 -10.02 -7.96
CA ALA A 181 -13.46 -9.88 -6.54
C ALA A 181 -14.29 -8.79 -5.84
N GLY A 182 -15.04 -7.97 -6.61
CA GLY A 182 -15.86 -6.88 -6.09
C GLY A 182 -15.09 -5.79 -5.32
N PRO A 183 -13.95 -5.28 -5.84
CA PRO A 183 -13.17 -4.27 -5.14
C PRO A 183 -13.94 -2.95 -5.05
N GLU A 184 -13.89 -2.32 -3.87
CA GLU A 184 -14.49 -1.00 -3.67
C GLU A 184 -13.64 0.12 -4.30
N ILE A 185 -12.33 -0.12 -4.48
CA ILE A 185 -11.39 0.85 -5.02
C ILE A 185 -10.54 0.19 -6.11
N ILE A 186 -10.67 0.70 -7.34
CA ILE A 186 -9.87 0.28 -8.50
C ILE A 186 -8.93 1.43 -8.89
N GLY A 187 -7.63 1.15 -8.93
CA GLY A 187 -6.60 2.05 -9.43
C GLY A 187 -6.21 1.70 -10.86
N ILE A 188 -6.35 2.66 -11.78
CA ILE A 188 -5.86 2.50 -13.16
C ILE A 188 -4.46 3.10 -13.24
N ASN A 189 -3.46 2.24 -13.43
CA ASN A 189 -2.08 2.69 -13.57
C ASN A 189 -1.73 2.88 -15.05
N ASN A 190 -1.48 4.13 -15.43
CA ASN A 190 -1.18 4.52 -16.82
C ASN A 190 0.30 4.35 -17.19
N ARG A 191 1.13 3.74 -16.33
CA ARG A 191 2.55 3.46 -16.59
C ARG A 191 2.72 2.01 -17.04
N ASP A 192 3.58 1.80 -18.03
CA ASP A 192 4.03 0.47 -18.43
C ASP A 192 5.05 -0.09 -17.42
N LEU A 193 4.84 -1.32 -16.93
CA LEU A 193 5.58 -1.98 -15.83
C LEU A 193 6.54 -3.08 -16.29
#